data_AF-A0A7W2M3I9-F1
#
_entry.id   AF-A0A7W2M3I9-F1
#
_cell.length_a   1.000
_cell.length_b   1.000
_cell.length_c   1.000
_cell.angle_alpha   90.00
_cell.angle_beta   90.00
_cell.angle_gamma   90.00
#
_symmetry.space_group_name_H-M   'P 1'
#
loop_
_entity.id
_entity.type
_entity.pdbx_description
1 polymer ?
#
loop_
_entity_poly.entity_id
_entity_poly.type
_entity_poly.pdbx_seq_one_letter_code
_entity_poly.pdbx_strand_id
1 'polypeptide(L)'
;MKKAILFLGVYFFLMASTPFHAQVIRGKKAQVKFRNSIDLSITSPKNKSKVSSPLTISGTAPKETTVSIKVKAIYSGGDQGLGTFTATASNNGKWQSTPVNLWAPEGSKNLRFEIIVTDNSRTDSEKKISVSTNQPIQMISRVEMTEKKFRALNPKLTLVPQEVPSSKVERRLVKQPAKMKTPVKVDKKLDVGNTLNLDLEDTETRIISPPQISSFTKIPVVFGGTAKRNSDIELMITTTYKENGEAITKRTKTNLSTDNKGEWGRVKLYSIKVDKADGKVTHDITAVRKENGKEVGNKATRTIYSEPTTKTMWKPIPNVKLKVTLLEIQCAVSKDDDKIDDYGITQHVKYKANGKIKSPISRDIKKFRNNRKCKPGDQNSYWAGSTALICGNRDRQIQVQESKVTDRRSPNINNSVIFEITPDEANDRNAEFTIDTWIKEYSSTTLSNILVREDYDNVLNKDPRKMRVAIYDVLAILNGTKDLNASHTYFDGDVSQSLKFDNFDNASLPLRKVSYSGRTILEGPIRGRMRNAHNNRKAFVWMRFELVD
;
A
#
# COMPACT_ATOMS: atom_id res chain seq x y z
N MET A 1 48.87 40.56 64.31
CA MET A 1 47.91 39.92 65.25
C MET A 1 47.04 39.00 64.39
N LYS A 2 47.32 37.71 64.18
CA LYS A 2 47.35 36.53 65.07
C LYS A 2 46.05 36.30 65.87
N LYS A 3 45.57 35.05 65.79
CA LYS A 3 44.37 34.37 66.40
C LYS A 3 43.18 34.32 65.43
N ALA A 4 42.83 33.22 64.76
CA ALA A 4 42.84 31.79 65.06
C ALA A 4 41.88 31.39 66.20
N ILE A 5 40.95 30.48 65.83
CA ILE A 5 40.43 29.34 66.60
C ILE A 5 39.12 29.50 67.40
N LEU A 6 38.16 28.66 66.97
CA LEU A 6 37.14 27.88 67.71
C LEU A 6 35.99 28.54 68.50
N PHE A 7 34.91 27.74 68.52
CA PHE A 7 33.73 27.75 69.39
C PHE A 7 32.56 28.64 68.95
N LEU A 8 31.79 28.16 67.98
CA LEU A 8 30.33 28.35 68.02
C LEU A 8 29.59 27.22 67.26
N GLY A 9 29.98 25.98 67.56
CA GLY A 9 29.13 24.81 67.41
C GLY A 9 28.57 24.45 68.78
N VAL A 10 27.29 24.04 68.84
CA VAL A 10 26.57 23.55 70.04
C VAL A 10 25.88 24.63 70.91
N TYR A 11 25.26 25.65 70.31
CA TYR A 11 24.19 26.42 71.00
C TYR A 11 22.98 26.78 70.13
N PHE A 12 22.88 26.21 68.93
CA PHE A 12 21.72 26.38 68.03
C PHE A 12 20.93 25.07 67.90
N PHE A 13 20.74 24.35 69.02
CA PHE A 13 19.99 23.09 69.08
C PHE A 13 18.87 23.04 70.14
N LEU A 14 18.50 24.16 70.76
CA LEU A 14 17.29 24.25 71.56
C LEU A 14 16.75 25.67 71.47
N MET A 15 15.71 25.88 70.65
CA MET A 15 14.70 26.95 70.70
C MET A 15 13.99 27.01 69.34
N ALA A 16 13.24 25.97 68.98
CA ALA A 16 12.28 26.02 67.87
C ALA A 16 11.24 24.89 67.99
N SER A 17 10.41 24.93 69.03
CA SER A 17 9.17 24.16 69.08
C SER A 17 8.01 25.12 69.30
N THR A 18 7.48 25.67 68.20
CA THR A 18 6.15 26.27 68.13
C THR A 18 5.34 25.55 67.05
N PRO A 19 4.05 25.30 67.28
CA PRO A 19 3.25 24.37 66.48
C PRO A 19 2.99 24.91 65.06
N PHE A 20 3.18 24.03 64.07
CA PHE A 20 2.76 24.25 62.69
C PHE A 20 1.26 24.58 62.62
N HIS A 21 0.93 25.85 62.41
CA HIS A 21 -0.32 26.21 61.76
C HIS A 21 -0.12 26.03 60.26
N ALA A 22 -0.57 24.89 59.74
CA ALA A 22 -0.68 24.65 58.31
C ALA A 22 -1.71 25.63 57.72
N GLN A 23 -1.24 26.77 57.22
CA GLN A 23 -2.01 27.55 56.27
C GLN A 23 -2.22 26.68 55.03
N VAL A 24 -3.45 26.22 54.84
CA VAL A 24 -3.91 25.66 53.58
C VAL A 24 -3.86 26.77 52.54
N ILE A 25 -2.73 26.88 51.85
CA ILE A 25 -2.68 27.54 50.55
C ILE A 25 -3.50 26.63 49.63
N ARG A 26 -4.80 26.90 49.53
CA ARG A 26 -5.64 26.43 48.42
C ARG A 26 -5.05 27.06 47.16
N GLY A 27 -4.03 26.43 46.61
CA GLY A 27 -3.61 26.65 45.24
C GLY A 27 -4.82 26.35 44.37
N LYS A 28 -5.55 27.39 43.98
CA LYS A 28 -6.47 27.32 42.85
C LYS A 28 -5.60 26.88 41.68
N LYS A 29 -5.57 25.57 41.42
CA LYS A 29 -5.06 25.03 40.16
C LYS A 29 -5.72 25.89 39.09
N ALA A 30 -4.91 26.61 38.31
CA ALA A 30 -5.40 27.27 37.12
C ALA A 30 -6.07 26.18 36.30
N GLN A 31 -7.41 26.16 36.30
CA GLN A 31 -8.15 25.42 35.31
C GLN A 31 -7.82 26.13 34.00
N VAL A 32 -6.78 25.67 33.33
CA VAL A 32 -6.59 25.93 31.90
C VAL A 32 -7.80 25.28 31.25
N LYS A 33 -8.88 26.06 31.12
CA LYS A 33 -9.98 25.73 30.23
C LYS A 33 -9.36 25.70 28.84
N PHE A 34 -8.96 24.52 28.38
CA PHE A 34 -8.67 24.26 26.98
C PHE A 34 -9.97 24.51 26.21
N ARG A 35 -10.24 25.77 25.90
CA ARG A 35 -11.56 26.25 25.47
C ARG A 35 -11.80 26.13 23.96
N ASN A 36 -10.92 25.44 23.23
CA ASN A 36 -10.99 25.37 21.77
C ASN A 36 -10.93 23.91 21.26
N SER A 37 -11.69 23.00 21.86
CA SER A 37 -12.02 21.76 21.15
C SER A 37 -13.04 22.09 20.06
N ILE A 38 -12.58 22.13 18.81
CA ILE A 38 -13.49 22.25 17.66
C ILE A 38 -14.31 20.97 17.59
N ASP A 39 -15.63 21.08 17.75
CA ASP A 39 -16.53 19.94 17.65
C ASP A 39 -16.75 19.54 16.19
N LEU A 40 -17.00 18.24 16.01
CA LEU A 40 -17.41 17.69 14.72
C LEU A 40 -18.76 18.31 14.30
N SER A 41 -18.81 18.92 13.13
CA SER A 41 -20.04 19.49 12.56
C SER A 41 -20.07 19.36 11.04
N ILE A 42 -21.27 19.41 10.46
CA ILE A 42 -21.49 19.53 9.01
C ILE A 42 -22.02 20.94 8.75
N THR A 43 -21.27 21.74 8.00
CA THR A 43 -21.59 23.15 7.72
C THR A 43 -22.32 23.32 6.39
N SER A 44 -21.99 22.46 5.40
CA SER A 44 -22.67 22.40 4.11
C SER A 44 -22.72 20.96 3.62
N PRO A 45 -23.84 20.47 3.08
CA PRO A 45 -25.14 21.15 2.99
C PRO A 45 -25.84 21.28 4.37
N LYS A 46 -26.89 22.10 4.45
CA LYS A 46 -27.72 22.19 5.67
C LYS A 46 -28.67 21.00 5.77
N ASN A 47 -29.04 20.60 6.98
CA ASN A 47 -30.06 19.56 7.15
C ASN A 47 -31.37 19.98 6.47
N LYS A 48 -31.97 19.04 5.73
CA LYS A 48 -33.17 19.15 4.90
C LYS A 48 -33.05 20.12 3.70
N SER A 49 -31.85 20.56 3.31
CA SER A 49 -31.69 21.41 2.13
C SER A 49 -31.81 20.61 0.82
N LYS A 50 -32.16 21.30 -0.27
CA LYS A 50 -32.03 20.77 -1.63
C LYS A 50 -30.61 21.01 -2.17
N VAL A 51 -30.02 20.02 -2.83
CA VAL A 51 -28.63 20.06 -3.33
C VAL A 51 -28.54 19.63 -4.80
N SER A 52 -27.46 20.03 -5.48
CA SER A 52 -27.12 19.56 -6.82
C SER A 52 -26.15 18.37 -6.76
N SER A 53 -26.06 17.62 -7.86
CA SER A 53 -25.02 16.62 -8.10
C SER A 53 -24.00 17.14 -9.12
N PRO A 54 -22.69 17.00 -8.90
CA PRO A 54 -22.05 16.42 -7.71
C PRO A 54 -22.20 17.29 -6.46
N LEU A 55 -22.28 16.63 -5.30
CA LEU A 55 -22.40 17.25 -3.99
C LEU A 55 -21.04 17.36 -3.30
N THR A 56 -20.66 18.56 -2.88
CA THR A 56 -19.53 18.76 -1.97
C THR A 56 -20.02 18.96 -0.55
N ILE A 57 -19.45 18.21 0.39
CA ILE A 57 -19.80 18.22 1.81
C ILE A 57 -18.66 18.88 2.57
N SER A 58 -18.95 19.82 3.47
CA SER A 58 -17.97 20.52 4.29
C SER A 58 -18.41 20.61 5.74
N GLY A 59 -17.45 20.79 6.64
CA GLY A 59 -17.72 20.82 8.08
C GLY A 59 -16.54 21.29 8.90
N THR A 60 -16.68 21.14 10.22
CA THR A 60 -15.58 21.33 11.16
C THR A 60 -15.26 20.03 11.88
N ALA A 61 -14.01 19.85 12.29
CA ALA A 61 -13.54 18.77 13.15
C ALA A 61 -12.27 19.25 13.90
N PRO A 62 -11.77 18.53 14.90
CA PRO A 62 -10.46 18.81 15.48
C PRO A 62 -9.37 18.91 14.40
N LYS A 63 -8.37 19.76 14.63
CA LYS A 63 -7.33 20.04 13.63
C LYS A 63 -6.59 18.75 13.25
N GLU A 64 -6.26 18.61 11.97
CA GLU A 64 -5.49 17.50 11.42
C GLU A 64 -6.15 16.12 11.60
N THR A 65 -7.42 16.05 12.01
CA THR A 65 -8.15 14.78 12.06
C THR A 65 -8.75 14.42 10.71
N THR A 66 -8.77 13.12 10.43
CA THR A 66 -9.46 12.57 9.26
C THR A 66 -10.90 12.24 9.65
N VAL A 67 -11.86 12.81 8.93
CA VAL A 67 -13.27 12.46 9.06
C VAL A 67 -13.68 11.45 7.99
N SER A 68 -14.57 10.55 8.37
CA SER A 68 -15.23 9.59 7.48
C SER A 68 -16.64 10.08 7.18
N ILE A 69 -16.99 10.21 5.90
CA ILE A 69 -18.25 10.78 5.42
C ILE A 69 -18.97 9.66 4.67
N LYS A 70 -20.03 9.08 5.22
CA LYS A 70 -20.83 8.04 4.56
C LYS A 70 -22.08 8.66 3.94
N VAL A 71 -22.33 8.37 2.67
CA VAL A 71 -23.52 8.86 1.96
C VAL A 71 -24.42 7.68 1.59
N LYS A 72 -25.71 7.79 1.89
CA LYS A 72 -26.74 6.80 1.55
C LYS A 72 -27.89 7.45 0.80
N ALA A 73 -28.42 6.78 -0.21
CA ALA A 73 -29.74 7.09 -0.78
C ALA A 73 -30.81 6.38 0.05
N ILE A 74 -31.86 7.09 0.46
CA ILE A 74 -33.03 6.58 1.17
C ILE A 74 -34.26 6.85 0.31
N TYR A 75 -35.07 5.83 0.03
CA TYR A 75 -36.27 5.94 -0.82
C TYR A 75 -37.34 4.93 -0.38
N SER A 76 -38.55 4.99 -0.92
CA SER A 76 -39.70 4.16 -0.48
C SER A 76 -39.50 2.64 -0.64
N GLY A 77 -38.45 2.19 -1.32
CA GLY A 77 -38.15 0.77 -1.55
C GLY A 77 -36.85 0.30 -0.88
N GLY A 78 -36.31 1.06 0.09
CA GLY A 78 -35.11 0.70 0.85
C GLY A 78 -34.08 1.82 0.96
N ASP A 79 -32.87 1.45 1.38
CA ASP A 79 -31.69 2.31 1.31
C ASP A 79 -30.56 1.68 0.50
N GLN A 80 -29.68 2.53 -0.03
CA GLN A 80 -28.52 2.14 -0.82
C GLN A 80 -27.32 2.99 -0.42
N GLY A 81 -26.22 2.34 -0.03
CA GLY A 81 -24.95 3.03 0.22
C GLY A 81 -24.35 3.56 -1.08
N LEU A 82 -24.01 4.86 -1.11
CA LEU A 82 -23.29 5.50 -2.22
C LEU A 82 -21.77 5.54 -1.98
N GLY A 83 -21.31 5.11 -0.80
CA GLY A 83 -19.90 5.02 -0.44
C GLY A 83 -19.55 5.75 0.85
N THR A 84 -18.29 5.58 1.24
CA THR A 84 -17.67 6.29 2.36
C THR A 84 -16.49 7.08 1.80
N PHE A 85 -16.48 8.37 2.08
CA PHE A 85 -15.52 9.36 1.63
C PHE A 85 -14.68 9.81 2.83
N THR A 86 -13.50 10.37 2.61
CA THR A 86 -12.72 10.95 3.70
C THR A 86 -12.27 12.36 3.37
N ALA A 87 -12.09 13.16 4.41
CA ALA A 87 -11.51 14.49 4.33
C ALA A 87 -10.68 14.75 5.58
N THR A 88 -9.59 15.50 5.43
CA THR A 88 -8.76 15.90 6.57
C THR A 88 -9.08 17.34 6.94
N ALA A 89 -9.30 17.58 8.23
CA ALA A 89 -9.49 18.94 8.74
C ALA A 89 -8.17 19.71 8.68
N SER A 90 -8.21 20.87 8.03
CA SER A 90 -7.08 21.79 7.96
C SER A 90 -6.74 22.39 9.33
N ASN A 91 -5.70 23.21 9.40
CA ASN A 91 -5.20 23.82 10.63
C ASN A 91 -6.20 24.76 11.33
N ASN A 92 -7.29 25.14 10.65
CA ASN A 92 -8.40 25.90 11.22
C ASN A 92 -9.62 25.02 11.59
N GLY A 93 -9.47 23.69 11.51
CA GLY A 93 -10.50 22.70 11.80
C GLY A 93 -11.53 22.52 10.68
N LYS A 94 -11.43 23.20 9.53
CA LYS A 94 -12.35 23.04 8.40
C LYS A 94 -11.92 21.88 7.51
N TRP A 95 -12.89 21.08 7.07
CA TRP A 95 -12.70 20.01 6.10
C TRP A 95 -13.72 20.13 4.95
N GLN A 96 -13.38 19.57 3.80
CA GLN A 96 -14.22 19.53 2.61
C GLN A 96 -13.99 18.20 1.88
N SER A 97 -15.08 17.54 1.48
CA SER A 97 -15.04 16.30 0.71
C SER A 97 -14.66 16.58 -0.74
N THR A 98 -14.17 15.55 -1.44
CA THR A 98 -14.25 15.53 -2.90
C THR A 98 -15.73 15.56 -3.34
N PRO A 99 -16.06 16.13 -4.52
CA PRO A 99 -17.44 16.13 -5.01
C PRO A 99 -17.96 14.69 -5.20
N VAL A 100 -19.16 14.42 -4.67
CA VAL A 100 -19.82 13.12 -4.64
C VAL A 100 -20.97 13.11 -5.64
N ASN A 101 -20.96 12.24 -6.63
CA ASN A 101 -22.10 12.13 -7.52
C ASN A 101 -23.25 11.39 -6.84
N LEU A 102 -24.41 12.06 -6.79
CA LEU A 102 -25.65 11.52 -6.24
C LEU A 102 -26.39 10.77 -7.34
N TRP A 103 -26.81 9.54 -7.05
CA TRP A 103 -27.60 8.70 -7.94
C TRP A 103 -28.60 7.90 -7.14
N ALA A 104 -29.64 7.38 -7.79
CA ALA A 104 -30.61 6.50 -7.16
C ALA A 104 -30.99 5.30 -8.04
N PRO A 105 -31.47 4.21 -7.42
CA PRO A 105 -32.05 3.12 -8.17
C PRO A 105 -33.24 3.58 -9.01
N GLU A 106 -33.39 3.00 -10.21
CA GLU A 106 -34.55 3.23 -11.06
C GLU A 106 -35.87 2.91 -10.32
N GLY A 107 -36.90 3.74 -10.52
CA GLY A 107 -38.19 3.63 -9.83
C GLY A 107 -38.20 4.13 -8.38
N SER A 108 -37.12 4.72 -7.86
CA SER A 108 -37.09 5.28 -6.50
C SER A 108 -38.10 6.40 -6.30
N LYS A 109 -39.01 6.23 -5.33
CA LYS A 109 -39.95 7.28 -4.87
C LYS A 109 -39.47 7.88 -3.54
N ASN A 110 -39.80 9.15 -3.28
CA ASN A 110 -39.46 9.86 -2.04
C ASN A 110 -37.96 9.86 -1.70
N LEU A 111 -37.13 10.02 -2.73
CA LEU A 111 -35.69 9.97 -2.58
C LEU A 111 -35.17 11.12 -1.72
N ARG A 112 -34.33 10.77 -0.75
CA ARG A 112 -33.46 11.68 0.01
C ARG A 112 -32.10 11.04 0.20
N PHE A 113 -31.09 11.84 0.48
CA PHE A 113 -29.76 11.38 0.82
C PHE A 113 -29.51 11.61 2.30
N GLU A 114 -28.83 10.66 2.92
CA GLU A 114 -28.38 10.73 4.29
C GLU A 114 -26.86 10.81 4.29
N ILE A 115 -26.33 11.82 4.98
CA ILE A 115 -24.89 12.07 5.12
C ILE A 115 -24.56 11.86 6.59
N ILE A 116 -23.67 10.93 6.87
CA ILE A 116 -23.18 10.59 8.20
C ILE A 116 -21.69 10.92 8.24
N VAL A 117 -21.25 11.71 9.19
CA VAL A 117 -19.84 12.08 9.39
C VAL A 117 -19.38 11.58 10.74
N THR A 118 -18.27 10.85 10.75
CA THR A 118 -17.63 10.32 11.97
C THR A 118 -16.19 10.84 12.04
N ASP A 119 -15.77 11.27 13.22
CA ASP A 119 -14.35 11.55 13.47
C ASP A 119 -13.62 10.24 13.77
N ASN A 120 -12.63 9.88 12.96
CA ASN A 120 -11.91 8.61 13.15
C ASN A 120 -11.06 8.59 14.43
N SER A 121 -10.81 9.74 15.07
CA SER A 121 -10.05 9.83 16.31
C SER A 121 -10.88 9.62 17.57
N ARG A 122 -12.22 9.63 17.47
CA ARG A 122 -13.15 9.56 18.61
C ARG A 122 -14.32 8.64 18.29
N THR A 123 -14.49 7.59 19.11
CA THR A 123 -15.53 6.57 18.90
C THR A 123 -16.96 7.10 18.98
N ASP A 124 -17.17 8.24 19.65
CA ASP A 124 -18.52 8.71 20.02
C ASP A 124 -18.96 10.00 19.30
N SER A 125 -18.21 10.47 18.30
CA SER A 125 -18.57 11.68 17.54
C SER A 125 -19.08 11.33 16.14
N GLU A 126 -20.40 11.14 16.05
CA GLU A 126 -21.14 11.04 14.79
C GLU A 126 -22.06 12.26 14.61
N LYS A 127 -22.13 12.79 13.37
CA LYS A 127 -23.10 13.79 12.95
C LYS A 127 -23.83 13.34 11.71
N LYS A 128 -25.14 13.57 11.66
CA LYS A 128 -26.00 13.11 10.57
C LYS A 128 -26.91 14.22 10.08
N ILE A 129 -27.01 14.37 8.77
CA ILE A 129 -27.99 15.24 8.10
C ILE A 129 -28.67 14.49 6.96
N SER A 130 -29.84 14.98 6.55
CA SER A 130 -30.53 14.49 5.37
C SER A 130 -30.74 15.62 4.37
N VAL A 131 -30.59 15.36 3.07
CA VAL A 131 -30.79 16.33 1.99
C VAL A 131 -31.61 15.72 0.86
N SER A 132 -32.21 16.56 0.02
CA SER A 132 -32.88 16.13 -1.21
C SER A 132 -32.24 16.82 -2.41
N THR A 133 -32.59 16.46 -3.64
CA THR A 133 -32.02 17.12 -4.83
C THR A 133 -32.96 18.19 -5.37
N ASN A 134 -32.39 19.27 -5.92
CA ASN A 134 -33.15 20.28 -6.69
C ASN A 134 -33.19 19.98 -8.19
N GLN A 135 -32.42 19.00 -8.65
CA GLN A 135 -32.30 18.60 -10.04
C GLN A 135 -32.62 17.11 -10.21
N PRO A 136 -33.04 16.68 -11.42
CA PRO A 136 -33.07 15.28 -11.77
C PRO A 136 -31.68 14.68 -11.55
N ILE A 137 -31.62 13.58 -10.82
CA ILE A 137 -30.39 12.81 -10.68
C ILE A 137 -30.40 11.63 -11.63
N GLN A 138 -29.21 11.10 -11.88
CA GLN A 138 -29.08 9.89 -12.66
C GLN A 138 -29.74 8.71 -11.94
N MET A 139 -30.71 8.10 -12.64
CA MET A 139 -31.34 6.86 -12.23
C MET A 139 -30.58 5.69 -12.85
N ILE A 140 -30.40 4.62 -12.08
CA ILE A 140 -29.63 3.46 -12.54
C ILE A 140 -30.35 2.21 -12.09
N SER A 141 -30.57 1.25 -12.99
CA SER A 141 -31.24 0.01 -12.62
C SER A 141 -30.44 -0.76 -11.56
N ARG A 142 -31.13 -1.42 -10.61
CA ARG A 142 -30.47 -2.20 -9.55
C ARG A 142 -29.56 -3.29 -10.12
N VAL A 143 -29.94 -3.89 -11.25
CA VAL A 143 -29.22 -5.00 -11.90
C VAL A 143 -27.94 -4.51 -12.61
N GLU A 144 -27.87 -3.24 -13.02
CA GLU A 144 -26.71 -2.69 -13.73
C GLU A 144 -25.63 -2.09 -12.82
N MET A 145 -25.84 -2.07 -11.50
CA MET A 145 -24.95 -1.43 -10.53
C MET A 145 -23.67 -2.26 -10.29
N THR A 146 -22.81 -2.29 -11.31
CA THR A 146 -21.49 -2.92 -11.22
C THR A 146 -20.46 -1.94 -10.65
N GLU A 147 -19.42 -2.48 -10.03
CA GLU A 147 -18.27 -1.71 -9.53
C GLU A 147 -17.66 -0.80 -10.62
N LYS A 148 -17.65 -1.26 -11.88
CA LYS A 148 -17.21 -0.49 -13.05
C LYS A 148 -18.06 0.75 -13.30
N LYS A 149 -19.39 0.62 -13.23
CA LYS A 149 -20.34 1.74 -13.44
C LYS A 149 -20.28 2.72 -12.28
N PHE A 150 -20.15 2.24 -11.04
CA PHE A 150 -19.93 3.09 -9.86
C PHE A 150 -18.66 3.97 -9.98
N ARG A 151 -17.56 3.40 -10.46
CA ARG A 151 -16.30 4.15 -10.69
C ARG A 151 -16.38 5.12 -11.86
N ALA A 152 -17.06 4.76 -12.94
CA ALA A 152 -17.31 5.67 -14.07
C ALA A 152 -18.09 6.91 -13.60
N LEU A 153 -19.00 6.72 -12.65
CA LEU A 153 -19.77 7.80 -12.06
C LEU A 153 -18.98 8.60 -11.03
N ASN A 154 -17.86 8.10 -10.50
CA ASN A 154 -17.09 8.81 -9.48
C ASN A 154 -15.57 8.61 -9.65
N PRO A 155 -14.97 9.12 -10.74
CA PRO A 155 -13.61 8.78 -11.15
C PRO A 155 -12.49 9.31 -10.22
N LYS A 156 -12.82 10.15 -9.23
CA LYS A 156 -11.85 10.83 -8.34
C LYS A 156 -11.85 10.32 -6.89
N LEU A 157 -12.47 9.17 -6.59
CA LEU A 157 -12.67 8.71 -5.21
C LEU A 157 -11.59 7.74 -4.72
N THR A 158 -11.22 7.88 -3.44
CA THR A 158 -10.35 6.95 -2.71
C THR A 158 -11.06 6.48 -1.43
N LEU A 159 -11.03 5.17 -1.17
CA LEU A 159 -11.56 4.56 0.06
C LEU A 159 -10.48 4.48 1.15
N VAL A 160 -10.86 4.72 2.41
CA VAL A 160 -10.00 4.57 3.59
C VAL A 160 -10.32 3.24 4.29
N PRO A 161 -9.31 2.41 4.61
CA PRO A 161 -9.51 1.20 5.41
C PRO A 161 -10.02 1.55 6.80
N GLN A 162 -11.00 0.80 7.30
CA GLN A 162 -11.36 0.86 8.72
C GLN A 162 -10.29 0.05 9.48
N GLU A 163 -9.47 0.73 10.31
CA GLU A 163 -8.59 0.02 11.23
C GLU A 163 -9.44 -0.76 12.23
N VAL A 164 -9.19 -2.07 12.31
CA VAL A 164 -9.80 -2.93 13.32
C VAL A 164 -8.94 -2.80 14.58
N PRO A 165 -9.44 -2.23 15.69
CA PRO A 165 -8.70 -2.25 16.95
C PRO A 165 -8.48 -3.71 17.35
N SER A 166 -7.22 -4.10 17.53
CA SER A 166 -6.85 -5.41 18.04
C SER A 166 -7.30 -5.51 19.50
N SER A 167 -8.46 -6.11 19.74
CA SER A 167 -8.87 -6.42 21.10
C SER A 167 -7.90 -7.46 21.66
N LYS A 168 -7.06 -7.05 22.62
CA LYS A 168 -6.35 -7.97 23.51
C LYS A 168 -7.40 -8.80 24.25
N VAL A 169 -7.59 -10.05 23.84
CA VAL A 169 -8.43 -11.00 24.57
C VAL A 169 -7.62 -11.47 25.78
N GLU A 170 -7.92 -10.87 26.92
CA GLU A 170 -7.46 -11.33 28.22
C GLU A 170 -8.17 -12.67 28.54
N ARG A 171 -7.39 -13.76 28.63
CA ARG A 171 -7.91 -15.09 28.99
C ARG A 171 -8.29 -15.09 30.47
N ARG A 172 -9.57 -14.89 30.80
CA ARG A 172 -10.11 -15.32 32.09
C ARG A 172 -10.45 -16.80 32.04
N LEU A 173 -9.72 -17.59 32.82
CA LEU A 173 -10.07 -18.97 33.19
C LEU A 173 -11.40 -18.95 33.96
N VAL A 174 -12.47 -19.42 33.32
CA VAL A 174 -13.73 -19.71 34.00
C VAL A 174 -13.62 -21.09 34.64
N LYS A 175 -13.59 -21.13 35.98
CA LYS A 175 -13.78 -22.36 36.76
C LYS A 175 -15.19 -22.88 36.52
N GLN A 176 -15.32 -24.11 36.04
CA GLN A 176 -16.59 -24.84 36.04
C GLN A 176 -16.97 -25.27 37.46
N PRO A 177 -18.27 -25.32 37.82
CA PRO A 177 -18.69 -25.81 39.12
C PRO A 177 -18.71 -27.34 39.17
N ALA A 178 -18.27 -27.86 40.31
CA ALA A 178 -18.31 -29.27 40.66
C ALA A 178 -19.69 -29.67 41.24
N LYS A 179 -20.09 -30.91 40.89
CA LYS A 179 -20.85 -31.93 41.67
C LYS A 179 -22.11 -32.43 40.94
N MET A 180 -22.13 -33.75 40.67
CA MET A 180 -22.99 -34.66 41.42
C MET A 180 -22.49 -36.12 41.30
N LYS A 181 -22.71 -36.88 42.37
CA LYS A 181 -22.14 -38.19 42.71
C LYS A 181 -23.03 -39.34 42.22
N THR A 182 -22.39 -40.46 41.85
CA THR A 182 -22.76 -41.81 42.35
C THR A 182 -21.50 -42.69 42.36
N PRO A 183 -21.13 -43.34 43.48
CA PRO A 183 -19.98 -44.25 43.50
C PRO A 183 -20.43 -45.67 43.15
N VAL A 184 -19.91 -46.22 42.06
CA VAL A 184 -19.87 -47.69 41.86
C VAL A 184 -18.56 -48.17 42.48
N LYS A 185 -18.65 -48.98 43.52
CA LYS A 185 -17.51 -49.73 44.05
C LYS A 185 -17.12 -50.79 43.02
N VAL A 186 -15.88 -50.71 42.52
CA VAL A 186 -15.22 -51.82 41.84
C VAL A 186 -13.93 -52.09 42.60
N ASP A 187 -13.94 -53.16 43.40
CA ASP A 187 -12.76 -53.74 44.01
C ASP A 187 -11.98 -54.49 42.93
N LYS A 188 -11.02 -53.83 42.27
CA LYS A 188 -9.89 -54.50 41.61
C LYS A 188 -8.65 -53.61 41.71
N LYS A 189 -7.58 -54.15 42.29
CA LYS A 189 -6.23 -53.59 42.31
C LYS A 189 -5.83 -53.21 40.87
N LEU A 190 -5.53 -51.93 40.65
CA LEU A 190 -4.94 -51.45 39.41
C LEU A 190 -3.43 -51.52 39.53
N ASP A 191 -2.82 -52.32 38.66
CA ASP A 191 -1.37 -52.36 38.46
C ASP A 191 -0.93 -51.12 37.68
N VAL A 192 -0.08 -50.30 38.29
CA VAL A 192 0.44 -49.04 37.72
C VAL A 192 1.68 -49.39 36.90
N GLY A 193 1.48 -49.88 35.67
CA GLY A 193 2.60 -50.30 34.81
C GLY A 193 2.32 -50.41 33.31
N ASN A 194 1.10 -50.15 32.84
CA ASN A 194 0.79 -50.17 31.40
C ASN A 194 0.35 -48.79 30.93
N THR A 195 1.11 -48.22 30.00
CA THR A 195 0.62 -47.23 29.04
C THR A 195 -0.73 -47.69 28.53
N LEU A 196 -1.79 -46.93 28.85
CA LEU A 196 -3.09 -47.04 28.21
C LEU A 196 -2.90 -46.83 26.69
N ASN A 197 -2.63 -47.92 25.97
CA ASN A 197 -3.12 -48.08 24.61
C ASN A 197 -4.65 -48.13 24.77
N LEU A 198 -5.28 -46.96 24.76
CA LEU A 198 -6.67 -46.87 24.37
C LEU A 198 -6.73 -47.49 22.98
N ASP A 199 -7.23 -48.73 22.90
CA ASP A 199 -7.65 -49.35 21.66
C ASP A 199 -8.71 -48.44 21.02
N LEU A 200 -8.23 -47.51 20.20
CA LEU A 200 -9.04 -46.63 19.36
C LEU A 200 -9.58 -47.42 18.13
N GLU A 201 -9.69 -48.75 18.22
CA GLU A 201 -10.19 -49.60 17.14
C GLU A 201 -11.64 -49.25 16.76
N ASP A 202 -12.39 -48.69 17.71
CA ASP A 202 -13.77 -48.22 17.55
C ASP A 202 -13.95 -46.72 17.88
N THR A 203 -13.03 -45.86 17.43
CA THR A 203 -13.33 -44.42 17.46
C THR A 203 -14.47 -44.08 16.52
N GLU A 204 -15.60 -43.70 17.12
CA GLU A 204 -16.66 -42.94 16.48
C GLU A 204 -16.07 -41.75 15.70
N THR A 205 -16.62 -41.51 14.51
CA THR A 205 -16.36 -40.30 13.74
C THR A 205 -16.87 -39.09 14.53
N ARG A 206 -16.01 -38.09 14.77
CA ARG A 206 -16.34 -36.88 15.54
C ARG A 206 -15.74 -35.65 14.85
N ILE A 207 -16.46 -34.53 14.88
CA ILE A 207 -15.94 -33.21 14.48
C ILE A 207 -15.50 -32.49 15.75
N ILE A 208 -14.21 -32.12 15.85
CA ILE A 208 -13.63 -31.57 17.10
C ILE A 208 -13.48 -30.04 17.02
N SER A 209 -13.14 -29.50 15.84
CA SER A 209 -12.98 -28.05 15.62
C SER A 209 -13.90 -27.53 14.51
N PRO A 210 -14.39 -26.28 14.58
CA PRO A 210 -14.37 -25.38 15.74
C PRO A 210 -15.31 -25.88 16.85
N PRO A 211 -15.13 -25.51 18.13
CA PRO A 211 -16.08 -25.86 19.20
C PRO A 211 -17.50 -25.41 18.84
N GLN A 212 -18.52 -26.01 19.45
CA GLN A 212 -19.92 -25.68 19.15
C GLN A 212 -20.18 -24.27 19.69
N ILE A 213 -20.30 -23.29 18.80
CA ILE A 213 -20.52 -21.90 19.17
C ILE A 213 -21.97 -21.56 18.83
N SER A 214 -22.73 -21.08 19.81
CA SER A 214 -24.10 -20.59 19.62
C SER A 214 -24.14 -19.22 18.90
N SER A 215 -22.99 -18.58 18.71
CA SER A 215 -22.83 -17.26 18.09
C SER A 215 -22.20 -17.34 16.70
N PHE A 216 -22.30 -16.23 15.94
CA PHE A 216 -21.60 -16.06 14.67
C PHE A 216 -20.09 -16.29 14.82
N THR A 217 -19.54 -17.10 13.93
CA THR A 217 -18.12 -17.43 13.86
C THR A 217 -17.46 -16.60 12.76
N LYS A 218 -16.36 -15.93 13.09
CA LYS A 218 -15.54 -15.24 12.08
C LYS A 218 -14.85 -16.28 11.19
N ILE A 219 -15.02 -16.15 9.88
CA ILE A 219 -14.42 -17.02 8.86
C ILE A 219 -13.17 -16.32 8.28
N PRO A 220 -12.06 -17.01 7.90
CA PRO A 220 -11.90 -18.46 7.72
C PRO A 220 -11.93 -19.27 9.01
N VAL A 221 -12.60 -20.43 8.96
CA VAL A 221 -12.62 -21.41 10.04
C VAL A 221 -11.89 -22.66 9.56
N VAL A 222 -10.98 -23.18 10.39
CA VAL A 222 -10.34 -24.47 10.15
C VAL A 222 -11.04 -25.53 10.98
N PHE A 223 -11.46 -26.61 10.33
CA PHE A 223 -12.12 -27.73 10.98
C PHE A 223 -11.39 -29.04 10.70
N GLY A 224 -11.55 -29.93 11.67
CA GLY A 224 -10.93 -31.23 11.76
C GLY A 224 -11.65 -32.05 12.82
N GLY A 225 -11.29 -33.32 12.92
CA GLY A 225 -11.94 -34.24 13.83
C GLY A 225 -11.17 -35.54 13.96
N THR A 226 -11.84 -36.54 14.53
CA THR A 226 -11.29 -37.89 14.68
C THR A 226 -12.20 -38.94 14.06
N ALA A 227 -11.64 -40.06 13.66
CA ALA A 227 -12.34 -41.29 13.30
C ALA A 227 -11.35 -42.47 13.42
N LYS A 228 -11.78 -43.68 13.10
CA LYS A 228 -10.89 -44.86 13.07
C LYS A 228 -9.65 -44.58 12.22
N ARG A 229 -8.49 -45.00 12.70
CA ARG A 229 -7.18 -44.83 12.04
C ARG A 229 -7.22 -45.35 10.61
N ASN A 230 -6.49 -44.68 9.72
CA ASN A 230 -6.35 -45.06 8.31
C ASN A 230 -7.69 -45.28 7.58
N SER A 231 -8.76 -44.63 8.04
CA SER A 231 -10.08 -44.67 7.42
C SER A 231 -10.31 -43.46 6.53
N ASP A 232 -11.10 -43.67 5.48
CA ASP A 232 -11.57 -42.60 4.61
C ASP A 232 -12.77 -41.88 5.22
N ILE A 233 -12.78 -40.56 5.09
CA ILE A 233 -13.79 -39.67 5.60
C ILE A 233 -14.36 -38.87 4.44
N GLU A 234 -15.66 -39.02 4.23
CA GLU A 234 -16.43 -38.15 3.36
C GLU A 234 -16.94 -36.97 4.18
N LEU A 235 -16.45 -35.79 3.83
CA LEU A 235 -16.84 -34.53 4.43
C LEU A 235 -17.79 -33.79 3.48
N MET A 236 -18.99 -33.49 3.94
CA MET A 236 -20.00 -32.75 3.21
C MET A 236 -20.31 -31.44 3.94
N ILE A 237 -20.13 -30.32 3.25
CA ILE A 237 -20.45 -28.99 3.75
C ILE A 237 -21.69 -28.51 2.99
N THR A 238 -22.81 -28.40 3.69
CA THR A 238 -24.03 -27.77 3.15
C THR A 238 -24.08 -26.35 3.66
N THR A 239 -24.03 -25.37 2.75
CA THR A 239 -24.16 -23.97 3.10
C THR A 239 -25.47 -23.40 2.59
N THR A 240 -26.23 -22.82 3.50
CA THR A 240 -27.55 -22.24 3.25
C THR A 240 -27.56 -20.76 3.59
N TYR A 241 -28.09 -19.93 2.70
CA TYR A 241 -28.18 -18.47 2.87
C TYR A 241 -29.37 -17.92 2.07
N LYS A 242 -29.76 -16.66 2.27
CA LYS A 242 -30.78 -15.99 1.44
C LYS A 242 -30.13 -15.05 0.43
N GLU A 243 -30.49 -15.14 -0.84
CA GLU A 243 -30.05 -14.25 -1.92
C GLU A 243 -31.30 -13.54 -2.48
N ASN A 244 -31.45 -12.23 -2.28
CA ASN A 244 -32.64 -11.48 -2.68
C ASN A 244 -33.96 -12.03 -2.08
N GLY A 245 -33.91 -12.55 -0.86
CA GLY A 245 -35.03 -13.16 -0.14
C GLY A 245 -35.23 -14.66 -0.39
N GLU A 246 -34.60 -15.22 -1.43
CA GLU A 246 -34.72 -16.64 -1.79
C GLU A 246 -33.66 -17.49 -1.10
N ALA A 247 -34.04 -18.66 -0.56
CA ALA A 247 -33.11 -19.55 0.10
C ALA A 247 -32.23 -20.30 -0.92
N ILE A 248 -30.93 -20.06 -0.90
CA ILE A 248 -29.93 -20.75 -1.70
C ILE A 248 -29.21 -21.78 -0.85
N THR A 249 -29.08 -23.00 -1.37
CA THR A 249 -28.33 -24.10 -0.74
C THR A 249 -27.22 -24.56 -1.66
N LYS A 250 -25.98 -24.61 -1.15
CA LYS A 250 -24.80 -25.14 -1.87
C LYS A 250 -24.21 -26.30 -1.09
N ARG A 251 -23.80 -27.34 -1.80
CA ARG A 251 -23.15 -28.52 -1.21
C ARG A 251 -21.75 -28.66 -1.78
N THR A 252 -20.77 -28.83 -0.90
CA THR A 252 -19.40 -29.16 -1.28
C THR A 252 -19.00 -30.45 -0.59
N LYS A 253 -18.45 -31.38 -1.36
CA LYS A 253 -18.00 -32.68 -0.88
C LYS A 253 -16.48 -32.76 -1.01
N THR A 254 -15.83 -33.32 0.00
CA THR A 254 -14.38 -33.51 0.04
C THR A 254 -14.09 -34.84 0.71
N ASN A 255 -13.23 -35.64 0.10
CA ASN A 255 -12.76 -36.88 0.69
C ASN A 255 -11.44 -36.61 1.42
N LEU A 256 -11.33 -37.11 2.64
CA LEU A 256 -10.16 -37.01 3.50
C LEU A 256 -9.80 -38.41 3.97
N SER A 257 -8.60 -38.58 4.54
CA SER A 257 -8.24 -39.79 5.26
C SER A 257 -7.71 -39.39 6.64
N THR A 258 -7.92 -40.26 7.62
CA THR A 258 -7.34 -40.10 8.96
C THR A 258 -5.88 -40.50 8.96
N ASP A 259 -5.09 -39.86 9.82
CA ASP A 259 -3.71 -40.24 10.07
C ASP A 259 -3.61 -41.47 11.01
N ASN A 260 -2.38 -41.83 11.37
CA ASN A 260 -2.10 -42.93 12.28
C ASN A 260 -2.59 -42.71 13.72
N LYS A 261 -3.01 -41.48 14.07
CA LYS A 261 -3.64 -41.15 15.35
C LYS A 261 -5.17 -41.16 15.26
N GLY A 262 -5.73 -41.34 14.06
CA GLY A 262 -7.16 -41.26 13.82
C GLY A 262 -7.65 -39.83 13.68
N GLU A 263 -6.74 -38.85 13.55
CA GLU A 263 -7.10 -37.46 13.32
C GLU A 263 -7.26 -37.20 11.83
N TRP A 264 -8.29 -36.44 11.47
CA TRP A 264 -8.47 -35.92 10.13
C TRP A 264 -8.48 -34.39 10.16
N GLY A 265 -7.74 -33.78 9.23
CA GLY A 265 -8.09 -32.46 8.70
C GLY A 265 -6.98 -31.40 8.67
N ARG A 266 -7.15 -30.49 7.68
CA ARG A 266 -7.05 -29.02 7.77
C ARG A 266 -7.99 -28.40 6.71
N VAL A 267 -9.29 -28.69 6.79
CA VAL A 267 -10.23 -28.12 5.81
C VAL A 267 -10.57 -26.69 6.22
N LYS A 268 -10.37 -25.77 5.28
CA LYS A 268 -10.67 -24.34 5.47
C LYS A 268 -12.06 -24.05 4.93
N LEU A 269 -12.95 -23.57 5.79
CA LEU A 269 -14.21 -22.98 5.37
C LEU A 269 -13.94 -21.52 5.05
N TYR A 270 -14.41 -21.07 3.89
CA TYR A 270 -14.40 -19.66 3.50
C TYR A 270 -15.81 -19.09 3.53
N SER A 271 -15.93 -17.77 3.72
CA SER A 271 -17.23 -17.13 3.94
C SER A 271 -17.98 -17.03 2.63
N ILE A 272 -19.31 -17.01 2.70
CA ILE A 272 -20.14 -16.61 1.58
C ILE A 272 -20.16 -15.09 1.47
N LYS A 273 -19.98 -14.63 0.24
CA LYS A 273 -19.91 -13.20 -0.09
C LYS A 273 -21.27 -12.52 0.15
N VAL A 274 -21.27 -11.27 0.63
CA VAL A 274 -22.50 -10.47 0.91
C VAL A 274 -23.30 -10.09 -0.32
N ASP A 275 -22.67 -10.09 -1.50
CA ASP A 275 -23.42 -9.90 -2.76
C ASP A 275 -24.36 -11.07 -3.06
N LYS A 276 -24.26 -12.16 -2.30
CA LYS A 276 -25.11 -13.34 -2.41
C LYS A 276 -25.97 -13.61 -1.18
N ALA A 277 -25.60 -13.09 -0.01
CA ALA A 277 -26.26 -13.44 1.25
C ALA A 277 -26.79 -12.20 1.97
N ASP A 278 -28.11 -12.08 2.07
CA ASP A 278 -28.86 -10.98 2.71
C ASP A 278 -28.69 -10.95 4.24
N GLY A 279 -27.97 -11.90 4.82
CA GLY A 279 -27.81 -12.04 6.25
C GLY A 279 -27.15 -13.36 6.63
N LYS A 280 -27.58 -13.93 7.76
CA LYS A 280 -27.04 -15.16 8.36
C LYS A 280 -26.79 -16.26 7.32
N VAL A 281 -25.55 -16.77 7.30
CA VAL A 281 -25.14 -17.93 6.53
C VAL A 281 -25.02 -19.11 7.48
N THR A 282 -25.69 -20.22 7.16
CA THR A 282 -25.65 -21.47 7.93
C THR A 282 -24.78 -22.47 7.20
N HIS A 283 -23.80 -23.06 7.89
CA HIS A 283 -22.98 -24.15 7.36
C HIS A 283 -23.19 -25.40 8.19
N ASP A 284 -23.76 -26.44 7.58
CA ASP A 284 -23.87 -27.77 8.15
C ASP A 284 -22.72 -28.63 7.64
N ILE A 285 -21.78 -28.93 8.53
CA ILE A 285 -20.59 -29.73 8.26
C ILE A 285 -20.89 -31.14 8.72
N THR A 286 -20.90 -32.09 7.79
CA THR A 286 -21.17 -33.50 8.02
C THR A 286 -19.92 -34.30 7.70
N ALA A 287 -19.46 -35.14 8.62
CA ALA A 287 -18.39 -36.11 8.39
C ALA A 287 -18.95 -37.53 8.55
N VAL A 288 -18.66 -38.39 7.56
CA VAL A 288 -19.04 -39.81 7.57
C VAL A 288 -17.83 -40.65 7.18
N ARG A 289 -17.58 -41.73 7.92
CA ARG A 289 -16.54 -42.70 7.54
C ARG A 289 -17.03 -43.58 6.39
N LYS A 290 -16.14 -43.83 5.43
CA LYS A 290 -16.38 -44.70 4.28
C LYS A 290 -15.41 -45.87 4.31
N GLU A 291 -15.93 -47.06 4.08
CA GLU A 291 -15.14 -48.28 3.86
C GLU A 291 -15.67 -48.94 2.59
N ASN A 292 -14.78 -49.17 1.61
CA ASN A 292 -15.15 -49.69 0.28
C ASN A 292 -16.30 -48.91 -0.39
N GLY A 293 -16.29 -47.57 -0.23
CA GLY A 293 -17.31 -46.67 -0.77
C GLY A 293 -18.66 -46.68 -0.04
N LYS A 294 -18.85 -47.53 0.99
CA LYS A 294 -20.07 -47.59 1.79
C LYS A 294 -19.92 -46.80 3.09
N GLU A 295 -21.00 -46.16 3.54
CA GLU A 295 -21.05 -45.48 4.84
C GLU A 295 -20.99 -46.51 5.96
N VAL A 296 -20.08 -46.27 6.91
CA VAL A 296 -19.88 -47.15 8.06
C VAL A 296 -19.70 -46.32 9.33
N GLY A 297 -20.20 -46.82 10.45
CA GLY A 297 -20.14 -46.12 11.73
C GLY A 297 -21.11 -44.94 11.83
N ASN A 298 -20.84 -44.06 12.79
CA ASN A 298 -21.70 -42.91 13.09
C ASN A 298 -21.42 -41.71 12.16
N LYS A 299 -22.46 -40.92 11.94
CA LYS A 299 -22.42 -39.65 11.20
C LYS A 299 -22.28 -38.49 12.18
N ALA A 300 -21.21 -37.70 12.06
CA ALA A 300 -21.02 -36.50 12.87
C ALA A 300 -21.48 -35.27 12.08
N THR A 301 -22.40 -34.48 12.64
CA THR A 301 -22.87 -33.22 12.03
C THR A 301 -22.63 -32.05 12.98
N ARG A 302 -22.14 -30.94 12.44
CA ARG A 302 -21.92 -29.69 13.18
C ARG A 302 -22.40 -28.49 12.37
N THR A 303 -23.31 -27.73 12.95
CA THR A 303 -23.79 -26.47 12.37
C THR A 303 -22.98 -25.30 12.91
N ILE A 304 -22.50 -24.44 12.03
CA ILE A 304 -21.91 -23.14 12.39
C ILE A 304 -22.59 -22.02 11.62
N TYR A 305 -22.63 -20.85 12.25
CA TYR A 305 -23.22 -19.66 11.65
C TYR A 305 -22.12 -18.65 11.35
N SER A 306 -22.21 -18.00 10.21
CA SER A 306 -21.34 -16.87 9.87
C SER A 306 -22.14 -15.68 9.40
N GLU A 307 -21.55 -14.51 9.62
CA GLU A 307 -22.00 -13.31 8.93
C GLU A 307 -21.43 -13.34 7.51
N PRO A 308 -22.21 -12.91 6.51
CA PRO A 308 -21.69 -12.77 5.18
C PRO A 308 -20.60 -11.69 5.25
N THR A 309 -19.37 -12.06 4.88
CA THR A 309 -18.26 -11.11 4.98
C THR A 309 -18.40 -10.11 3.86
N THR A 310 -18.55 -8.82 4.19
CA THR A 310 -18.39 -7.71 3.22
C THR A 310 -17.16 -8.02 2.43
N LYS A 311 -17.31 -8.19 1.11
CA LYS A 311 -16.18 -8.33 0.18
C LYS A 311 -15.16 -7.34 0.70
N THR A 312 -13.99 -7.82 1.12
CA THR A 312 -12.81 -6.97 1.22
C THR A 312 -12.69 -6.44 -0.19
N MET A 313 -13.32 -5.28 -0.46
CA MET A 313 -13.28 -4.68 -1.77
C MET A 313 -11.81 -4.38 -1.94
N TRP A 314 -11.16 -5.18 -2.79
CA TRP A 314 -9.78 -4.98 -3.17
C TRP A 314 -9.68 -3.51 -3.55
N LYS A 315 -9.08 -2.72 -2.65
CA LYS A 315 -8.83 -1.32 -2.92
C LYS A 315 -7.98 -1.35 -4.18
N PRO A 316 -8.44 -0.76 -5.29
CA PRO A 316 -7.59 -0.60 -6.45
C PRO A 316 -6.40 0.15 -5.92
N ILE A 317 -5.25 -0.48 -5.99
CA ILE A 317 -4.01 0.25 -5.81
C ILE A 317 -4.10 1.35 -6.90
N PRO A 318 -4.05 2.64 -6.53
CA PRO A 318 -4.13 3.68 -7.53
C PRO A 318 -2.99 3.48 -8.53
N ASN A 319 -3.21 3.89 -9.79
CA ASN A 319 -2.09 3.98 -10.71
C ASN A 319 -1.05 4.92 -10.11
N VAL A 320 0.21 4.53 -10.20
CA VAL A 320 1.31 5.39 -9.76
C VAL A 320 1.86 6.15 -10.95
N LYS A 321 2.20 7.42 -10.77
CA LYS A 321 2.87 8.21 -11.80
C LYS A 321 4.36 8.22 -11.52
N LEU A 322 5.12 7.52 -12.35
CA LEU A 322 6.58 7.51 -12.28
C LEU A 322 7.12 8.62 -13.17
N LYS A 323 7.76 9.61 -12.55
CA LYS A 323 8.51 10.64 -13.26
C LYS A 323 9.97 10.20 -13.41
N VAL A 324 10.44 10.21 -14.64
CA VAL A 324 11.82 9.86 -15.02
C VAL A 324 12.48 11.10 -15.59
N THR A 325 13.56 11.53 -14.96
CA THR A 325 14.24 12.79 -15.27
C THR A 325 15.69 12.54 -15.65
N LEU A 326 16.10 13.06 -16.80
CA LEU A 326 17.49 13.31 -17.14
C LEU A 326 17.91 14.62 -16.48
N LEU A 327 18.68 14.52 -15.40
CA LEU A 327 19.04 15.67 -14.57
C LEU A 327 20.14 16.51 -15.20
N GLU A 328 21.26 15.87 -15.53
CA GLU A 328 22.47 16.55 -15.96
C GLU A 328 23.45 15.59 -16.66
N ILE A 329 24.47 16.18 -17.25
CA ILE A 329 25.70 15.53 -17.68
C ILE A 329 26.88 16.21 -16.96
N GLN A 330 27.81 15.40 -16.45
CA GLN A 330 29.05 15.85 -15.82
C GLN A 330 30.26 15.35 -16.61
N CYS A 331 31.25 16.21 -16.81
CA CYS A 331 32.56 15.83 -17.34
C CYS A 331 33.45 15.44 -16.15
N ALA A 332 33.94 14.20 -16.13
CA ALA A 332 34.88 13.75 -15.11
C ALA A 332 36.33 13.87 -15.56
N VAL A 333 36.58 13.73 -16.87
CA VAL A 333 37.91 13.87 -17.47
C VAL A 333 37.74 14.54 -18.83
N SER A 334 38.25 15.75 -18.96
CA SER A 334 38.32 16.52 -20.20
C SER A 334 39.66 16.31 -20.89
N LYS A 335 39.66 16.40 -22.23
CA LYS A 335 40.89 16.48 -23.04
C LYS A 335 41.12 17.87 -23.63
N ASP A 336 40.18 18.77 -23.44
CA ASP A 336 40.30 20.13 -23.92
C ASP A 336 41.20 20.92 -22.97
N ASP A 337 41.94 21.88 -23.52
CA ASP A 337 42.91 22.68 -22.76
C ASP A 337 42.21 23.58 -21.73
N ASP A 338 41.02 24.06 -22.05
CA ASP A 338 40.15 24.85 -21.17
C ASP A 338 39.37 24.02 -20.14
N LYS A 339 39.50 22.68 -20.23
CA LYS A 339 38.79 21.70 -19.40
C LYS A 339 37.27 21.79 -19.54
N ILE A 340 36.75 22.27 -20.67
CA ILE A 340 35.32 22.38 -20.98
C ILE A 340 35.01 21.47 -22.17
N ASP A 341 34.22 20.43 -21.92
CA ASP A 341 33.76 19.52 -22.98
C ASP A 341 32.44 19.98 -23.57
N ASP A 342 32.33 19.94 -24.90
CA ASP A 342 31.10 20.25 -25.62
C ASP A 342 30.33 18.98 -26.01
N TYR A 343 29.39 18.54 -25.17
CA TYR A 343 28.66 17.29 -25.40
C TYR A 343 27.36 17.47 -26.20
N GLY A 344 27.21 16.73 -27.30
CA GLY A 344 25.89 16.37 -27.82
C GLY A 344 25.43 15.03 -27.26
N ILE A 345 24.25 15.03 -26.64
CA ILE A 345 23.64 13.85 -26.04
C ILE A 345 22.28 13.55 -26.66
N THR A 346 22.08 12.30 -27.09
CA THR A 346 20.77 11.77 -27.46
C THR A 346 20.39 10.66 -26.49
N GLN A 347 19.25 10.78 -25.82
CA GLN A 347 18.80 9.78 -24.86
C GLN A 347 17.33 9.45 -25.05
N HIS A 348 17.00 8.16 -24.98
CA HIS A 348 15.65 7.65 -25.08
C HIS A 348 15.32 6.72 -23.91
N VAL A 349 14.06 6.71 -23.49
CA VAL A 349 13.52 5.77 -22.52
C VAL A 349 12.46 4.89 -23.15
N LYS A 350 12.46 3.61 -22.83
CA LYS A 350 11.46 2.63 -23.27
C LYS A 350 10.92 1.91 -22.06
N TYR A 351 9.60 1.94 -21.90
CA TYR A 351 8.89 1.18 -20.89
C TYR A 351 7.97 0.17 -21.58
N LYS A 352 8.08 -1.10 -21.22
CA LYS A 352 7.22 -2.19 -21.68
C LYS A 352 6.74 -2.97 -20.48
N ALA A 353 5.43 -3.14 -20.36
CA ALA A 353 4.79 -3.91 -19.29
C ALA A 353 3.63 -4.71 -19.87
N ASN A 354 3.42 -5.91 -19.33
CA ASN A 354 2.43 -6.89 -19.80
C ASN A 354 2.55 -7.11 -21.32
N GLY A 355 3.78 -7.19 -21.82
CA GLY A 355 4.10 -7.35 -23.25
C GLY A 355 3.91 -6.11 -24.13
N LYS A 356 3.37 -5.00 -23.59
CA LYS A 356 3.01 -3.80 -24.36
C LYS A 356 3.94 -2.63 -24.09
N ILE A 357 4.33 -1.93 -25.15
CA ILE A 357 5.10 -0.68 -25.03
C ILE A 357 4.18 0.44 -24.53
N LYS A 358 4.63 1.15 -23.51
CA LYS A 358 3.88 2.22 -22.85
C LYS A 358 4.44 3.57 -23.28
N SER A 359 3.54 4.48 -23.66
CA SER A 359 3.88 5.88 -23.90
C SER A 359 3.73 6.68 -22.59
N PRO A 360 4.58 7.69 -22.36
CA PRO A 360 4.40 8.58 -21.22
C PRO A 360 3.16 9.46 -21.39
N ILE A 361 2.49 9.77 -20.28
CA ILE A 361 1.31 10.64 -20.21
C ILE A 361 1.67 12.14 -20.22
N SER A 362 2.92 12.48 -19.91
CA SER A 362 3.41 13.86 -19.92
C SER A 362 4.91 13.92 -20.22
N ARG A 363 5.35 15.05 -20.78
CA ARG A 363 6.75 15.35 -21.12
C ARG A 363 7.05 16.80 -20.74
N ASP A 364 8.11 17.03 -19.98
CA ASP A 364 8.63 18.36 -19.63
C ASP A 364 10.09 18.44 -20.09
N ILE A 365 10.30 18.97 -21.30
CA ILE A 365 11.62 19.09 -21.93
C ILE A 365 12.08 20.53 -21.78
N LYS A 366 13.06 20.80 -20.93
CA LYS A 366 13.57 22.16 -20.67
C LYS A 366 14.76 22.49 -21.56
N LYS A 367 15.75 21.60 -21.63
CA LYS A 367 16.90 21.71 -22.52
C LYS A 367 16.55 21.06 -23.86
N PHE A 368 16.85 21.76 -24.96
CA PHE A 368 16.62 21.27 -26.31
C PHE A 368 15.15 20.96 -26.66
N ARG A 369 14.21 21.83 -26.24
CA ARG A 369 12.75 21.76 -26.50
C ARG A 369 12.34 21.24 -27.88
N ASN A 370 12.97 21.72 -28.95
CA ASN A 370 12.72 21.27 -30.32
C ASN A 370 13.36 19.90 -30.58
N ASN A 371 12.81 18.84 -30.00
CA ASN A 371 13.26 17.46 -30.19
C ASN A 371 12.73 16.80 -31.48
N ARG A 372 12.04 17.56 -32.36
CA ARG A 372 11.65 17.13 -33.72
C ARG A 372 12.83 16.62 -34.55
N LYS A 373 14.07 17.02 -34.26
CA LYS A 373 15.29 16.49 -34.91
C LYS A 373 15.67 15.06 -34.46
N CYS A 374 15.11 14.55 -33.34
CA CYS A 374 15.12 13.13 -33.01
C CYS A 374 13.71 12.55 -33.21
N LYS A 375 13.21 12.56 -34.45
CA LYS A 375 11.94 11.88 -34.68
C LYS A 375 12.05 10.43 -34.20
N PRO A 376 11.14 9.96 -33.33
CA PRO A 376 10.99 8.54 -33.08
C PRO A 376 10.64 7.90 -34.42
N GLY A 377 11.57 7.14 -35.02
CA GLY A 377 11.29 6.36 -36.22
C GLY A 377 11.70 6.92 -37.57
N ASP A 378 12.49 7.99 -37.68
CA ASP A 378 13.10 8.31 -38.98
C ASP A 378 14.32 7.37 -39.22
N GLN A 379 13.97 6.18 -39.72
CA GLN A 379 14.76 5.19 -40.47
C GLN A 379 15.59 4.11 -39.76
N ASN A 380 15.76 4.16 -38.44
CA ASN A 380 16.50 3.11 -37.73
C ASN A 380 15.61 2.36 -36.71
N SER A 381 15.38 1.06 -36.94
CA SER A 381 14.58 0.15 -36.09
C SER A 381 15.01 0.13 -34.61
N TYR A 382 16.21 0.63 -34.32
CA TYR A 382 16.85 0.66 -33.01
C TYR A 382 16.06 1.37 -31.90
N TRP A 383 15.24 2.39 -32.20
CA TRP A 383 14.51 3.20 -31.20
C TRP A 383 12.99 3.07 -31.27
N ALA A 384 12.48 2.05 -31.97
CA ALA A 384 11.04 1.82 -32.09
C ALA A 384 10.36 1.67 -30.72
N GLY A 385 9.36 2.53 -30.48
CA GLY A 385 8.57 2.57 -29.26
C GLY A 385 9.25 3.25 -28.06
N SER A 386 10.38 3.91 -28.26
CA SER A 386 11.06 4.69 -27.20
C SER A 386 10.64 6.16 -27.25
N THR A 387 10.70 6.86 -26.11
CA THR A 387 10.49 8.31 -26.00
C THR A 387 11.82 9.03 -25.80
N ALA A 388 12.09 10.06 -26.60
CA ALA A 388 13.27 10.91 -26.46
C ALA A 388 13.20 11.81 -25.21
N LEU A 389 14.26 11.79 -24.40
CA LEU A 389 14.49 12.72 -23.28
C LEU A 389 15.34 13.92 -23.69
N ILE A 390 16.30 13.74 -24.59
CA ILE A 390 17.16 14.82 -25.08
C ILE A 390 17.70 14.50 -26.48
N CYS A 391 18.00 15.56 -27.22
CA CYS A 391 18.33 15.56 -28.64
C CYS A 391 19.41 16.57 -28.99
N GLY A 392 20.61 16.31 -28.49
CA GLY A 392 21.83 17.05 -28.78
C GLY A 392 22.55 16.50 -30.00
N ASN A 393 23.20 17.41 -30.72
CA ASN A 393 24.02 17.15 -31.91
C ASN A 393 25.07 18.27 -32.01
N ARG A 394 25.77 18.38 -33.15
CA ARG A 394 26.81 19.39 -33.35
C ARG A 394 26.31 20.83 -33.14
N ASP A 395 25.06 21.13 -33.47
CA ASP A 395 24.49 22.49 -33.29
C ASP A 395 23.81 22.67 -31.93
N ARG A 396 23.80 21.61 -31.09
CA ARG A 396 23.03 21.53 -29.85
C ARG A 396 23.85 20.79 -28.80
N GLN A 397 24.90 21.47 -28.36
CA GLN A 397 25.87 20.97 -27.41
C GLN A 397 25.59 21.53 -26.01
N ILE A 398 26.09 20.83 -25.00
CA ILE A 398 26.10 21.24 -23.60
C ILE A 398 27.56 21.36 -23.22
N GLN A 399 27.99 22.57 -22.91
CA GLN A 399 29.34 22.82 -22.41
C GLN A 399 29.40 22.40 -20.94
N VAL A 400 30.37 21.57 -20.59
CA VAL A 400 30.50 21.02 -19.25
C VAL A 400 31.95 21.08 -18.80
N GLN A 401 32.21 21.88 -17.78
CA GLN A 401 33.51 21.93 -17.11
C GLN A 401 33.81 20.59 -16.43
N GLU A 402 35.06 20.13 -16.57
CA GLU A 402 35.60 19.01 -15.81
C GLU A 402 35.44 19.24 -14.30
N SER A 403 34.87 18.27 -13.60
CA SER A 403 34.73 18.30 -12.15
C SER A 403 34.64 16.91 -11.56
N LYS A 404 35.01 16.77 -10.29
CA LYS A 404 34.74 15.53 -9.55
C LYS A 404 33.24 15.29 -9.47
N VAL A 405 32.82 14.06 -9.72
CA VAL A 405 31.41 13.67 -9.62
C VAL A 405 31.04 13.51 -8.14
N THR A 406 30.37 14.52 -7.58
CA THR A 406 29.98 14.59 -6.15
C THR A 406 28.45 14.64 -5.96
N ASP A 407 27.99 14.66 -4.71
CA ASP A 407 26.56 14.75 -4.37
C ASP A 407 25.97 16.15 -4.64
N ARG A 408 26.78 17.20 -4.53
CA ARG A 408 26.35 18.59 -4.77
C ARG A 408 26.28 18.84 -6.27
N ARG A 409 25.09 18.73 -6.83
CA ARG A 409 24.84 18.83 -8.27
C ARG A 409 23.84 19.93 -8.58
N SER A 410 24.08 20.63 -9.68
CA SER A 410 23.19 21.67 -10.22
C SER A 410 22.73 21.22 -11.60
N PRO A 411 21.43 20.93 -11.79
CA PRO A 411 20.97 20.31 -13.02
C PRO A 411 21.17 21.24 -14.23
N ASN A 412 21.92 20.78 -15.23
CA ASN A 412 22.16 21.50 -16.49
C ASN A 412 21.25 21.03 -17.66
N ILE A 413 20.39 20.03 -17.45
CA ILE A 413 19.41 19.52 -18.42
C ILE A 413 17.97 19.60 -17.88
N ASN A 414 17.66 18.83 -16.83
CA ASN A 414 16.35 18.72 -16.18
C ASN A 414 15.17 18.44 -17.14
N ASN A 415 15.34 17.48 -18.04
CA ASN A 415 14.28 17.01 -18.94
C ASN A 415 13.59 15.79 -18.30
N SER A 416 12.26 15.72 -18.34
CA SER A 416 11.52 14.61 -17.74
C SER A 416 10.34 14.12 -18.56
N VAL A 417 9.96 12.87 -18.30
CA VAL A 417 8.71 12.26 -18.76
C VAL A 417 8.00 11.58 -17.60
N ILE A 418 6.69 11.45 -17.70
CA ILE A 418 5.87 10.81 -16.66
C ILE A 418 5.14 9.62 -17.28
N PHE A 419 5.32 8.44 -16.71
CA PHE A 419 4.56 7.25 -17.03
C PHE A 419 3.48 7.02 -15.99
N GLU A 420 2.26 6.72 -16.44
CA GLU A 420 1.23 6.15 -15.57
C GLU A 420 1.39 4.63 -15.57
N ILE A 421 1.51 4.04 -14.38
CA ILE A 421 1.76 2.62 -14.18
C ILE A 421 0.59 2.05 -13.39
N THR A 422 -0.10 1.08 -13.98
CA THR A 422 -1.20 0.39 -13.30
C THR A 422 -0.69 -0.59 -12.24
N PRO A 423 -1.52 -1.04 -11.30
CA PRO A 423 -1.11 -2.07 -10.32
C PRO A 423 -0.63 -3.36 -10.97
N ASP A 424 -1.28 -3.80 -12.05
CA ASP A 424 -0.89 -5.01 -12.77
C ASP A 424 0.47 -4.83 -13.44
N GLU A 425 0.76 -3.63 -13.95
CA GLU A 425 2.05 -3.28 -14.56
C GLU A 425 3.16 -3.13 -13.51
N ALA A 426 2.85 -2.58 -12.32
CA ALA A 426 3.78 -2.48 -11.21
C ALA A 426 4.15 -3.86 -10.64
N ASN A 427 3.27 -4.85 -10.79
CA ASN A 427 3.50 -6.24 -10.37
C ASN A 427 4.03 -7.14 -11.50
N ASP A 428 4.19 -6.63 -12.71
CA ASP A 428 4.74 -7.40 -13.83
C ASP A 428 6.25 -7.62 -13.65
N ARG A 429 6.63 -8.83 -13.24
CA ARG A 429 8.05 -9.23 -13.09
C ARG A 429 8.82 -9.25 -14.40
N ASN A 430 8.13 -9.26 -15.54
CA ASN A 430 8.73 -9.20 -16.88
C ASN A 430 8.74 -7.78 -17.45
N ALA A 431 8.36 -6.76 -16.67
CA ALA A 431 8.40 -5.39 -17.11
C ALA A 431 9.83 -4.97 -17.47
N GLU A 432 9.99 -4.38 -18.65
CA GLU A 432 11.27 -3.90 -19.17
C GLU A 432 11.28 -2.38 -19.14
N PHE A 433 12.27 -1.80 -18.45
CA PHE A 433 12.54 -0.36 -18.51
C PHE A 433 13.99 -0.15 -18.97
N THR A 434 14.17 0.43 -20.15
CA THR A 434 15.49 0.62 -20.78
C THR A 434 15.76 2.08 -21.06
N ILE A 435 16.99 2.51 -20.80
CA ILE A 435 17.51 3.84 -21.12
C ILE A 435 18.63 3.66 -22.16
N ASP A 436 18.41 4.18 -23.36
CA ASP A 436 19.40 4.18 -24.44
C ASP A 436 20.04 5.57 -24.49
N THR A 437 21.34 5.65 -24.17
CA THR A 437 22.10 6.90 -24.09
C THR A 437 23.21 6.89 -25.13
N TRP A 438 23.25 7.93 -25.96
CA TRP A 438 24.30 8.18 -26.94
C TRP A 438 24.94 9.53 -26.65
N ILE A 439 26.23 9.54 -26.31
CA ILE A 439 26.99 10.76 -26.01
C ILE A 439 28.10 10.92 -27.05
N LYS A 440 28.27 12.15 -27.53
CA LYS A 440 29.31 12.54 -28.47
C LYS A 440 29.89 13.86 -27.98
N GLU A 441 31.21 13.95 -27.91
CA GLU A 441 31.90 15.21 -27.66
C GLU A 441 32.36 15.79 -29.00
N TYR A 442 32.17 17.10 -29.16
CA TYR A 442 32.45 17.84 -30.38
C TYR A 442 33.56 18.85 -30.09
N SER A 443 34.82 18.53 -30.39
CA SER A 443 35.89 19.47 -30.14
C SER A 443 35.90 20.60 -31.18
N SER A 444 36.20 21.81 -30.70
CA SER A 444 36.37 23.01 -31.53
C SER A 444 37.65 22.97 -32.39
N THR A 445 38.66 22.19 -31.99
CA THR A 445 39.93 22.00 -32.75
C THR A 445 39.74 21.24 -34.06
N THR A 446 38.59 20.58 -34.26
CA THR A 446 38.25 19.89 -35.51
C THR A 446 37.71 20.83 -36.61
N LEU A 447 37.46 22.10 -36.31
CA LEU A 447 36.93 23.06 -37.30
C LEU A 447 37.99 23.57 -38.29
N SER A 448 39.28 23.50 -37.96
CA SER A 448 40.36 24.06 -38.80
C SER A 448 40.97 23.09 -39.82
N ASN A 449 40.67 21.79 -39.76
CA ASN A 449 41.21 20.78 -40.69
C ASN A 449 40.12 20.16 -41.56
N ILE A 450 39.51 20.97 -42.44
CA ILE A 450 38.52 20.52 -43.44
C ILE A 450 39.10 19.47 -44.42
N LEU A 451 40.42 19.30 -44.49
CA LEU A 451 41.11 18.42 -45.43
C LEU A 451 41.60 17.08 -44.83
N VAL A 452 41.53 16.87 -43.51
CA VAL A 452 41.90 15.59 -42.90
C VAL A 452 40.64 14.82 -42.53
N ARG A 453 40.40 13.73 -43.25
CA ARG A 453 39.20 12.87 -43.24
C ARG A 453 38.92 12.11 -41.93
N GLU A 454 39.49 12.54 -40.81
CA GLU A 454 39.27 11.92 -39.51
C GLU A 454 38.29 12.79 -38.72
N ASP A 455 37.02 12.38 -38.71
CA ASP A 455 36.02 12.90 -37.78
C ASP A 455 36.50 12.61 -36.33
N TYR A 456 37.26 13.53 -35.73
CA TYR A 456 37.72 13.47 -34.34
C TYR A 456 36.60 13.64 -33.31
N ASP A 457 35.34 13.63 -33.75
CA ASP A 457 34.25 13.66 -32.81
C ASP A 457 34.23 12.37 -31.96
N ASN A 458 34.42 12.54 -30.67
CA ASN A 458 34.61 11.44 -29.75
C ASN A 458 33.26 10.85 -29.34
N VAL A 459 32.98 9.59 -29.71
CA VAL A 459 31.77 8.87 -29.27
C VAL A 459 32.02 8.17 -27.93
N LEU A 460 31.27 8.56 -26.89
CA LEU A 460 31.44 8.11 -25.51
C LEU A 460 30.48 6.97 -25.12
N ASN A 461 30.34 5.92 -25.94
CA ASN A 461 29.35 4.84 -25.72
C ASN A 461 29.94 3.42 -25.60
N LYS A 462 31.16 3.29 -25.06
CA LYS A 462 31.79 1.96 -24.89
C LYS A 462 31.18 1.15 -23.74
N ASP A 463 30.72 1.82 -22.69
CA ASP A 463 29.91 1.18 -21.67
C ASP A 463 28.49 0.96 -22.16
N PRO A 464 27.72 0.03 -21.57
CA PRO A 464 26.45 -0.37 -22.13
C PRO A 464 25.57 0.85 -22.43
N ARG A 465 25.52 1.18 -23.72
CA ARG A 465 24.71 2.25 -24.30
C ARG A 465 23.25 2.14 -23.83
N LYS A 466 22.78 0.91 -23.72
CA LYS A 466 21.45 0.54 -23.22
C LYS A 466 21.56 0.05 -21.78
N MET A 467 20.98 0.81 -20.87
CA MET A 467 20.92 0.48 -19.45
C MET A 467 19.55 -0.08 -19.10
N ARG A 468 19.52 -1.24 -18.45
CA ARG A 468 18.29 -1.82 -17.89
C ARG A 468 18.08 -1.29 -16.48
N VAL A 469 16.86 -0.89 -16.18
CA VAL A 469 16.40 -0.45 -14.86
C VAL A 469 15.51 -1.54 -14.29
N ALA A 470 15.77 -1.96 -13.05
CA ALA A 470 14.92 -2.90 -12.32
C ALA A 470 13.64 -2.18 -11.86
N ILE A 471 12.72 -1.95 -12.80
CA ILE A 471 11.56 -1.08 -12.58
C ILE A 471 10.67 -1.56 -11.43
N TYR A 472 10.52 -2.88 -11.27
CA TYR A 472 9.80 -3.47 -10.15
C TYR A 472 10.38 -3.03 -8.79
N ASP A 473 11.70 -3.15 -8.63
CA ASP A 473 12.39 -2.76 -7.40
C ASP A 473 12.37 -1.23 -7.19
N VAL A 474 12.57 -0.46 -8.27
CA VAL A 474 12.47 1.00 -8.23
C VAL A 474 11.11 1.44 -7.69
N LEU A 475 10.02 0.86 -8.20
CA LEU A 475 8.67 1.17 -7.71
C LEU A 475 8.46 0.71 -6.26
N ALA A 476 8.95 -0.47 -5.88
CA ALA A 476 8.83 -0.97 -4.52
C ALA A 476 9.56 -0.06 -3.51
N ILE A 477 10.75 0.43 -3.86
CA ILE A 477 11.52 1.33 -2.99
C ILE A 477 10.90 2.72 -2.92
N LEU A 478 10.46 3.28 -4.05
CA LEU A 478 9.80 4.59 -4.07
C LEU A 478 8.47 4.57 -3.30
N ASN A 479 7.74 3.44 -3.31
CA ASN A 479 6.53 3.23 -2.50
C ASN A 479 6.82 2.89 -1.03
N GLY A 480 8.07 2.70 -0.63
CA GLY A 480 8.46 2.32 0.73
C GLY A 480 8.09 0.88 1.11
N THR A 481 7.83 0.00 0.13
CA THR A 481 7.57 -1.43 0.38
C THR A 481 8.83 -2.28 0.34
N LYS A 482 9.96 -1.70 -0.06
CA LYS A 482 11.30 -2.31 -0.05
C LYS A 482 12.30 -1.26 0.43
N ASP A 483 13.18 -1.64 1.35
CA ASP A 483 14.30 -0.80 1.75
C ASP A 483 15.44 -0.89 0.73
N LEU A 484 16.12 0.23 0.48
CA LEU A 484 17.32 0.27 -0.34
C LEU A 484 18.54 -0.09 0.51
N ASN A 485 19.35 -1.06 0.07
CA ASN A 485 20.57 -1.48 0.78
C ASN A 485 21.83 -0.99 0.06
N ALA A 486 21.98 0.34 0.00
CA ALA A 486 23.10 1.00 -0.66
C ALA A 486 24.43 0.69 0.05
N SER A 487 25.15 -0.30 -0.46
CA SER A 487 26.33 -0.89 0.16
C SER A 487 27.59 -0.79 -0.71
N HIS A 488 27.42 -0.59 -2.02
CA HIS A 488 28.51 -0.65 -2.99
C HIS A 488 28.91 0.76 -3.42
N THR A 489 30.20 0.99 -3.66
CA THR A 489 30.65 2.20 -4.34
C THR A 489 30.35 2.06 -5.83
N TYR A 490 30.26 3.20 -6.53
CA TYR A 490 30.23 3.12 -7.98
C TYR A 490 31.54 2.50 -8.48
N PHE A 491 31.45 1.58 -9.43
CA PHE A 491 32.58 0.80 -9.90
C PHE A 491 33.66 1.65 -10.63
N ASP A 492 33.32 2.88 -11.03
CA ASP A 492 34.27 3.85 -11.57
C ASP A 492 34.75 4.80 -10.47
N GLY A 493 36.07 4.86 -10.27
CA GLY A 493 36.71 5.65 -9.21
C GLY A 493 36.57 7.18 -9.33
N ASP A 494 36.15 7.68 -10.50
CA ASP A 494 35.92 9.11 -10.72
C ASP A 494 34.59 9.61 -10.13
N VAL A 495 33.69 8.67 -9.78
CA VAL A 495 32.52 8.93 -8.96
C VAL A 495 32.93 8.88 -7.49
N SER A 496 32.55 9.90 -6.71
CA SER A 496 32.93 9.99 -5.30
C SER A 496 32.64 8.68 -4.54
N GLN A 497 33.68 8.11 -3.93
CA GLN A 497 33.61 6.86 -3.14
C GLN A 497 32.70 6.98 -1.89
N SER A 498 32.35 8.21 -1.51
CA SER A 498 31.36 8.49 -0.46
C SER A 498 29.93 8.16 -0.90
N LEU A 499 29.67 8.09 -2.21
CA LEU A 499 28.37 7.73 -2.75
C LEU A 499 28.21 6.21 -2.74
N LYS A 500 27.14 5.75 -2.08
CA LYS A 500 26.77 4.34 -2.02
C LYS A 500 25.57 4.08 -2.91
N PHE A 501 25.63 3.00 -3.65
CA PHE A 501 24.61 2.53 -4.58
C PHE A 501 24.14 1.14 -4.20
N ASP A 502 22.92 0.85 -4.58
CA ASP A 502 22.37 -0.49 -4.48
C ASP A 502 22.56 -1.23 -5.81
N ASN A 503 22.73 -2.55 -5.71
CA ASN A 503 22.80 -3.44 -6.84
C ASN A 503 21.43 -4.10 -7.01
N PHE A 504 20.82 -3.87 -8.15
CA PHE A 504 19.54 -4.48 -8.49
C PHE A 504 19.79 -5.75 -9.30
N ASP A 505 19.13 -6.84 -8.91
CA ASP A 505 19.24 -8.12 -9.63
C ASP A 505 18.86 -7.92 -11.11
N ASN A 506 19.74 -8.33 -12.02
CA ASN A 506 19.56 -8.26 -13.48
C ASN A 506 19.41 -6.85 -14.10
N ALA A 507 19.65 -5.78 -13.34
CA ALA A 507 19.70 -4.41 -13.86
C ALA A 507 21.12 -3.86 -13.89
N SER A 508 21.38 -2.98 -14.84
CA SER A 508 22.72 -2.43 -15.06
C SER A 508 22.89 -1.02 -14.51
N LEU A 509 21.78 -0.31 -14.23
CA LEU A 509 21.83 1.04 -13.66
C LEU A 509 21.88 0.98 -12.14
N PRO A 510 23.03 1.27 -11.49
CA PRO A 510 23.09 1.40 -10.05
C PRO A 510 22.34 2.67 -9.63
N LEU A 511 21.49 2.54 -8.61
CA LEU A 511 20.72 3.68 -8.06
C LEU A 511 21.00 3.82 -6.58
N ARG A 512 20.89 5.06 -6.10
CA ARG A 512 20.96 5.40 -4.68
C ARG A 512 19.75 6.20 -4.27
N LYS A 513 19.41 6.14 -2.99
CA LYS A 513 18.38 6.97 -2.37
C LYS A 513 18.92 8.36 -2.14
N VAL A 514 18.16 9.36 -2.55
CA VAL A 514 18.41 10.77 -2.26
C VAL A 514 17.16 11.30 -1.54
N SER A 515 17.36 11.83 -0.34
CA SER A 515 16.27 12.43 0.43
C SER A 515 16.11 13.87 0.01
N TYR A 516 14.98 14.21 -0.60
CA TYR A 516 14.65 15.59 -0.96
C TYR A 516 13.25 15.94 -0.45
N SER A 517 13.16 16.92 0.44
CA SER A 517 11.88 17.40 0.99
C SER A 517 10.99 16.29 1.57
N GLY A 518 11.59 15.31 2.26
CA GLY A 518 10.88 14.18 2.86
C GLY A 518 10.37 13.11 1.87
N ARG A 519 10.65 13.26 0.56
CA ARG A 519 10.29 12.27 -0.47
C ARG A 519 11.47 11.33 -0.75
N THR A 520 11.16 10.06 -0.97
CA THR A 520 12.13 9.08 -1.47
C THR A 520 12.31 9.30 -2.97
N ILE A 521 13.55 9.59 -3.37
CA ILE A 521 13.96 9.73 -4.77
C ILE A 521 15.10 8.74 -5.02
N LEU A 522 15.13 8.14 -6.21
CA LEU A 522 16.24 7.30 -6.64
C LEU A 522 17.02 7.98 -7.76
N GLU A 523 18.35 7.96 -7.68
CA GLU A 523 19.21 8.56 -8.68
C GLU A 523 20.44 7.70 -8.98
N GLY A 524 20.96 7.78 -10.20
CA GLY A 524 22.16 7.04 -10.56
C GLY A 524 22.82 7.53 -11.85
N PRO A 525 24.15 7.40 -11.98
CA PRO A 525 24.86 7.82 -13.17
C PRO A 525 25.00 6.69 -14.20
N ILE A 526 24.85 7.06 -15.47
CA ILE A 526 25.23 6.28 -16.64
C ILE A 526 26.60 6.78 -17.10
N ARG A 527 27.61 5.91 -17.10
CA ARG A 527 28.96 6.26 -17.57
C ARG A 527 29.01 6.27 -19.09
N GLY A 528 29.49 7.37 -19.66
CA GLY A 528 29.94 7.46 -21.04
C GLY A 528 31.46 7.53 -21.10
N ARG A 529 32.09 6.67 -21.88
CA ARG A 529 33.55 6.67 -22.08
C ARG A 529 33.94 6.25 -23.48
N MET A 530 35.13 6.66 -23.88
CA MET A 530 35.75 6.29 -25.15
C MET A 530 36.41 4.90 -25.15
N ARG A 531 36.68 4.38 -26.36
CA ARG A 531 37.27 3.05 -26.56
C ARG A 531 38.79 2.96 -26.41
N ASN A 532 39.50 4.06 -26.57
CA ASN A 532 40.95 4.07 -26.73
C ASN A 532 41.68 4.12 -25.37
N ALA A 533 42.70 3.29 -25.18
CA ALA A 533 43.56 3.31 -23.99
C ALA A 533 44.30 4.66 -23.82
N HIS A 534 44.54 5.37 -24.93
CA HIS A 534 45.19 6.68 -24.95
C HIS A 534 44.23 7.85 -24.70
N ASN A 535 42.91 7.61 -24.73
CA ASN A 535 41.91 8.65 -24.48
C ASN A 535 40.93 8.23 -23.37
N ASN A 536 41.18 8.77 -22.18
CA ASN A 536 40.39 8.54 -20.97
C ASN A 536 39.28 9.58 -20.76
N ARG A 537 38.81 10.29 -21.80
CA ARG A 537 37.68 11.23 -21.71
C ARG A 537 36.43 10.49 -21.18
N LYS A 538 35.80 11.06 -20.16
CA LYS A 538 34.70 10.42 -19.41
C LYS A 538 33.62 11.42 -19.04
N ALA A 539 32.38 11.01 -19.26
CA ALA A 539 31.20 11.74 -18.86
C ALA A 539 30.26 10.85 -18.04
N PHE A 540 29.45 11.47 -17.16
CA PHE A 540 28.42 10.78 -16.40
C PHE A 540 27.08 11.47 -16.57
N VAL A 541 26.08 10.71 -16.98
CA VAL A 541 24.71 11.19 -17.20
C VAL A 541 23.83 10.74 -16.06
N TRP A 542 23.24 11.67 -15.32
CA TRP A 542 22.46 11.34 -14.13
C TRP A 542 20.97 11.21 -14.43
N MET A 543 20.42 10.07 -14.02
CA MET A 543 18.99 9.78 -14.07
C MET A 543 18.38 9.92 -12.69
N ARG A 544 17.14 10.40 -12.62
CA ARG A 544 16.30 10.47 -11.42
C ARG A 544 14.96 9.80 -11.65
N PHE A 545 14.50 9.08 -10.64
CA PHE A 545 13.20 8.42 -10.57
C PHE A 545 12.47 8.89 -9.31
N GLU A 546 11.24 9.35 -9.47
CA GLU A 546 10.39 9.80 -8.36
C GLU A 546 8.91 9.50 -8.66
N LEU A 547 8.14 9.23 -7.62
CA LEU A 547 6.69 9.17 -7.73
C LEU A 547 6.09 10.57 -7.59
N VAL A 548 5.11 10.88 -8.43
CA VAL A 548 4.40 12.17 -8.43
C VAL A 548 2.90 11.96 -8.30
N ASP A 549 2.22 12.98 -7.78
CA ASP A 549 0.78 12.95 -7.49
C ASP A 549 -0.11 13.12 -8.73
#